data_AF-A0A2D4PQW9-F1
#
_entry.id   AF-A0A2D4PQW9-F1
#
_cell.length_a   1.000
_cell.length_b   1.000
_cell.length_c   1.000
_cell.angle_alpha   90.00
_cell.angle_beta   90.00
_cell.angle_gamma   90.00
#
_symmetry.space_group_name_H-M   'P 1'
#
loop_
_entity.id
_entity.type
_entity.pdbx_description
1 polymer ?
#
loop_
_entity_poly.entity_id
_entity_poly.type
_entity_poly.pdbx_seq_one_letter_code
_entity_poly.pdbx_strand_id
1 'polypeptide(L)'
;MTPTNIAVCLAPSLFHLNTLRRDSSSSSRSSQRKLSTGKPDQRDLNENLAATHGLAHMIMQCHRLFGVPNYCFDQEYENEHNQTDLGEVAPHQAILTKYSNIVTSLEHFMQDLLREAKDKFKNWVTCSILEGIDSASKKVDDNYHIRLWKTSVEIDAVPKVILHRILMEQHLWDPNLQQTNILEILDDETDIYQYTTTNMSPLPSREYVVLRTWRTDPQSGTCVLAATSTDNKGATVNGILAQVILYQYLIEVVAGSQKSKVTYVCQIDTRGRTTEWYKRAFGHICAADMIRIKDSFKASPYRN
;
A
#
# COMPACT_ATOMS: atom_id res chain seq x y z
N MET A 1 29.66 2.99 12.65
CA MET A 1 30.07 3.32 11.26
C MET A 1 29.72 4.78 11.01
N THR A 2 30.60 5.61 10.45
CA THR A 2 30.29 7.04 10.23
C THR A 2 29.47 7.25 8.95
N PRO A 3 28.63 8.31 8.86
CA PRO A 3 27.90 8.65 7.62
C PRO A 3 28.81 8.75 6.39
N THR A 4 30.00 9.32 6.56
CA THR A 4 31.01 9.44 5.50
C THR A 4 31.50 8.08 5.02
N ASN A 5 31.80 7.12 5.93
CA ASN A 5 32.25 5.79 5.52
C ASN A 5 31.19 5.05 4.71
N ILE A 6 29.91 5.18 5.10
CA ILE A 6 28.80 4.61 4.35
C ILE A 6 28.68 5.29 2.98
N ALA A 7 28.77 6.63 2.94
CA ALA A 7 28.64 7.39 1.71
C ALA A 7 29.75 7.07 0.70
N VAL A 8 31.01 6.91 1.14
CA VAL A 8 32.13 6.53 0.27
C VAL A 8 31.86 5.18 -0.42
N CYS A 9 31.27 4.23 0.31
CA CYS A 9 30.96 2.91 -0.24
C CYS A 9 29.75 2.93 -1.19
N LEU A 10 28.72 3.73 -0.91
CA LEU A 10 27.44 3.67 -1.63
C LEU A 10 27.30 4.69 -2.77
N ALA A 11 27.91 5.88 -2.64
CA ALA A 11 27.77 6.96 -3.61
C ALA A 11 28.12 6.55 -5.06
N PRO A 12 29.20 5.78 -5.32
CA PRO A 12 29.53 5.40 -6.69
C PRO A 12 28.43 4.58 -7.39
N SER A 13 27.75 3.70 -6.64
CA SER A 13 26.64 2.89 -7.16
C SER A 13 25.35 3.69 -7.27
N LEU A 14 24.99 4.46 -6.24
CA LEU A 14 23.74 5.21 -6.20
C LEU A 14 23.67 6.32 -7.26
N PHE A 15 24.80 6.96 -7.53
CA PHE A 15 24.90 8.04 -8.52
C PHE A 15 25.51 7.61 -9.84
N HIS A 16 25.74 6.30 -10.05
CA HIS A 16 26.21 5.75 -11.32
C HIS A 16 27.54 6.37 -11.82
N LEU A 17 28.41 6.78 -10.89
CA LEU A 17 29.63 7.56 -11.20
C LEU A 17 30.69 6.73 -11.95
N ASN A 18 30.55 5.40 -11.92
CA ASN A 18 31.45 4.46 -12.59
C ASN A 18 30.84 3.77 -13.83
N THR A 19 29.59 4.10 -14.22
CA THR A 19 28.91 3.44 -15.36
C THR A 19 28.92 4.27 -16.65
N LEU A 20 29.45 5.49 -16.61
CA LEU A 20 29.72 6.25 -17.82
C LEU A 20 30.91 5.60 -18.52
N ARG A 21 30.65 4.68 -19.46
CA ARG A 21 31.38 4.43 -20.74
C ARG A 21 31.00 3.13 -21.45
N ARG A 22 29.97 2.35 -21.06
CA ARG A 22 29.64 1.09 -21.77
C ARG A 22 28.49 1.15 -22.78
N ASP A 23 27.50 2.03 -22.65
CA ASP A 23 26.30 2.00 -23.53
C ASP A 23 26.15 3.18 -24.52
N SER A 24 27.22 3.91 -24.82
CA SER A 24 27.21 4.98 -25.82
C SER A 24 27.66 4.51 -27.21
N SER A 25 27.11 3.41 -27.71
CA SER A 25 27.31 2.96 -29.11
C SER A 25 26.17 3.38 -30.05
N SER A 26 25.45 4.47 -29.75
CA SER A 26 24.54 5.11 -30.72
C SER A 26 24.14 6.54 -30.35
N SER A 27 25.06 7.51 -30.37
CA SER A 27 24.76 8.86 -30.86
C SER A 27 26.02 9.72 -31.04
N SER A 28 25.96 10.55 -32.06
CA SER A 28 27.04 11.19 -32.77
C SER A 28 27.71 12.36 -32.03
N ARG A 29 29.05 12.37 -32.10
CA ARG A 29 29.92 13.56 -32.32
C ARG A 29 29.90 14.68 -31.28
N SER A 30 30.72 14.55 -30.23
CA SER A 30 31.69 15.59 -29.79
C SER A 30 32.33 15.27 -28.43
N SER A 31 33.34 14.40 -28.41
CA SER A 31 34.49 14.48 -27.48
C SER A 31 35.43 13.31 -27.69
N GLN A 32 36.14 13.34 -28.82
CA GLN A 32 37.46 12.73 -28.83
C GLN A 32 38.39 13.66 -28.04
N ARG A 33 38.67 13.29 -26.78
CA ARG A 33 39.97 13.57 -26.16
C ARG A 33 40.27 12.50 -25.10
N LYS A 34 41.16 11.61 -25.53
CA LYS A 34 42.13 10.82 -24.75
C LYS A 34 41.56 9.76 -23.80
N LEU A 35 41.56 8.52 -24.29
CA LEU A 35 41.95 7.38 -23.47
C LEU A 35 43.37 7.63 -22.95
N SER A 36 43.55 7.71 -21.63
CA SER A 36 44.87 7.62 -21.01
C SER A 36 44.71 7.17 -19.57
N THR A 37 45.25 5.98 -19.28
CA THR A 37 45.50 5.40 -17.94
C THR A 37 44.25 5.11 -17.10
N GLY A 38 44.21 3.98 -16.40
CA GLY A 38 43.15 3.61 -15.44
C GLY A 38 43.10 4.50 -14.19
N LYS A 39 43.40 5.80 -14.32
CA LYS A 39 43.31 6.83 -13.29
C LYS A 39 42.13 7.74 -13.64
N PRO A 40 41.16 7.94 -12.72
CA PRO A 40 40.05 8.85 -12.95
C PRO A 40 40.56 10.27 -13.22
N ASP A 41 39.90 11.01 -14.10
CA ASP A 41 40.27 12.40 -14.36
C ASP A 41 39.89 13.31 -13.16
N GLN A 42 40.42 14.54 -13.09
CA GLN A 42 40.16 15.44 -11.96
C GLN A 42 38.68 15.79 -11.81
N ARG A 43 37.92 15.78 -12.92
CA ARG A 43 36.47 16.05 -12.90
C ARG A 43 35.74 14.86 -12.29
N ASP A 44 36.06 13.63 -12.71
CA ASP A 44 35.51 12.39 -12.17
C ASP A 44 35.77 12.30 -10.66
N LEU A 45 36.97 12.68 -10.21
CA LEU A 45 37.31 12.72 -8.79
C LEU A 45 36.46 13.75 -8.03
N ASN A 46 36.28 14.94 -8.59
CA ASN A 46 35.44 15.98 -7.98
C ASN A 46 33.96 15.56 -7.92
N GLU A 47 33.44 14.90 -8.95
CA GLU A 47 32.07 14.38 -8.99
C GLU A 47 31.86 13.29 -7.92
N ASN A 48 32.84 12.37 -7.76
CA ASN A 48 32.83 11.37 -6.69
C ASN A 48 32.87 11.99 -5.28
N LEU A 49 33.72 13.00 -5.06
CA LEU A 49 33.78 13.71 -3.78
C LEU A 49 32.47 14.46 -3.48
N ALA A 50 31.90 15.16 -4.46
CA ALA A 50 30.64 15.87 -4.30
C ALA A 50 29.48 14.91 -3.96
N ALA A 51 29.38 13.78 -4.67
CA ALA A 51 28.38 12.76 -4.42
C ALA A 51 28.54 12.12 -3.03
N THR A 52 29.78 11.83 -2.63
CA THR A 52 30.10 11.30 -1.30
C THR A 52 29.72 12.30 -0.21
N HIS A 53 30.11 13.57 -0.34
CA HIS A 53 29.78 14.60 0.65
C HIS A 53 28.27 14.86 0.71
N GLY A 54 27.60 14.93 -0.44
CA GLY A 54 26.14 15.07 -0.52
C GLY A 54 25.42 13.92 0.17
N LEU A 55 25.81 12.68 -0.12
CA LEU A 55 25.22 11.50 0.53
C LEU A 55 25.54 11.43 2.02
N ALA A 56 26.76 11.75 2.44
CA ALA A 56 27.13 11.80 3.85
C ALA A 56 26.28 12.84 4.61
N HIS A 57 26.05 14.01 4.00
CA HIS A 57 25.18 15.04 4.56
C HIS A 57 23.73 14.56 4.63
N MET A 58 23.22 13.90 3.58
CA MET A 58 21.87 13.32 3.59
C MET A 58 21.70 12.25 4.68
N ILE A 59 22.68 11.37 4.86
CA ILE A 59 22.68 10.37 5.93
C ILE A 59 22.68 11.05 7.30
N MET A 60 23.52 12.07 7.49
CA MET A 60 23.61 12.81 8.76
C MET A 60 22.33 13.58 9.09
N GLN A 61 21.64 14.10 8.08
CA GLN A 61 20.41 14.88 8.22
C GLN A 61 19.15 14.07 7.89
N CYS A 62 19.22 12.73 7.91
CA CYS A 62 18.12 11.86 7.48
C CYS A 62 16.80 12.14 8.22
N HIS A 63 16.86 12.48 9.51
CA HIS A 63 15.70 12.85 10.32
C HIS A 63 14.99 14.13 9.86
N ARG A 64 15.70 15.06 9.21
CA ARG A 64 15.10 16.27 8.61
C ARG A 64 14.61 16.02 7.19
N LEU A 65 15.26 15.12 6.46
CA LEU A 65 14.88 14.75 5.10
C LEU A 65 13.64 13.86 5.06
N PHE A 66 13.53 12.92 6.01
CA PHE A 66 12.45 11.95 6.11
C PHE A 66 11.50 12.31 7.26
N GLY A 67 11.09 13.58 7.32
CA GLY A 67 10.05 14.06 8.21
C GLY A 67 8.68 14.07 7.54
N VAL A 68 7.63 13.88 8.32
CA VAL A 68 6.25 14.07 7.87
C VAL A 68 5.76 15.40 8.44
N PRO A 69 5.08 16.25 7.64
CA PRO A 69 4.51 17.48 8.14
C PRO A 69 3.55 17.25 9.32
N ASN A 70 3.49 18.19 10.26
CA ASN A 70 2.69 18.06 11.49
C ASN A 70 1.20 17.81 11.22
N TYR A 71 0.65 18.38 10.14
CA TYR A 71 -0.75 18.17 9.77
C TYR A 71 -1.11 16.70 9.50
N CYS A 72 -0.14 15.83 9.23
CA CYS A 72 -0.40 14.39 9.05
C CYS A 72 -0.73 13.68 10.36
N PHE A 73 -0.57 14.35 11.51
CA PHE A 73 -0.96 13.86 12.83
C PHE A 73 -2.28 14.47 13.31
N ASP A 74 -2.78 15.52 12.64
CA ASP A 74 -4.00 16.23 13.05
C ASP A 74 -5.24 15.54 12.46
N GLN A 75 -5.94 14.77 13.29
CA GLN A 75 -7.24 14.15 12.96
C GLN A 75 -8.36 15.17 12.73
N GLU A 76 -8.21 16.40 13.22
CA GLU A 76 -9.25 17.43 13.21
C GLU A 76 -9.39 18.14 11.86
N TYR A 77 -8.36 18.13 11.02
CA TYR A 77 -8.34 18.87 9.74
C TYR A 77 -9.30 18.31 8.67
N GLU A 78 -9.68 17.02 8.76
CA GLU A 78 -10.62 16.37 7.82
C GLU A 78 -12.06 16.36 8.36
N ASN A 79 -12.25 16.58 9.66
CA ASN A 79 -13.54 16.48 10.34
C ASN A 79 -14.46 17.70 10.14
N GLU A 80 -13.99 18.76 9.47
CA GLU A 80 -14.83 19.93 9.15
C GLU A 80 -15.85 19.66 8.03
N HIS A 81 -15.75 18.54 7.29
CA HIS A 81 -16.68 18.23 6.19
C HIS A 81 -17.80 17.22 6.53
N ASN A 82 -17.81 16.60 7.71
CA ASN A 82 -18.76 15.53 8.06
C ASN A 82 -19.36 15.61 9.47
N GLN A 83 -19.50 16.81 10.06
CA GLN A 83 -20.23 16.94 11.31
C GLN A 83 -21.75 16.91 11.06
N THR A 84 -22.37 15.75 11.30
CA THR A 84 -23.79 15.67 11.60
C THR A 84 -23.92 15.29 13.08
N ASP A 85 -24.27 16.27 13.89
CA ASP A 85 -24.49 16.14 15.32
C ASP A 85 -25.72 15.24 15.56
N LEU A 86 -25.53 14.10 16.23
CA LEU A 86 -26.61 13.17 16.58
C LEU A 86 -26.56 12.89 18.07
N GLY A 87 -27.61 13.38 18.75
CA GLY A 87 -27.81 13.29 20.19
C GLY A 87 -28.00 11.86 20.72
N GLU A 88 -27.87 11.76 22.05
CA GLU A 88 -27.83 10.53 22.83
C GLU A 88 -29.05 9.62 22.61
N VAL A 89 -28.78 8.41 22.09
CA VAL A 89 -29.71 7.27 22.11
C VAL A 89 -28.95 6.03 22.61
N ALA A 90 -29.65 5.11 23.28
CA ALA A 90 -29.12 3.95 24.00
C ALA A 90 -28.07 3.10 23.23
N PRO A 91 -27.09 2.51 23.94
CA PRO A 91 -25.76 2.22 23.39
C PRO A 91 -25.69 1.20 22.26
N HIS A 92 -26.46 0.11 22.25
CA HIS A 92 -26.30 -0.92 21.22
C HIS A 92 -27.10 -0.69 19.93
N GLN A 93 -28.26 -0.01 19.99
CA GLN A 93 -29.04 0.34 18.79
C GLN A 93 -28.54 1.65 18.13
N ALA A 94 -27.90 2.54 18.90
CA ALA A 94 -27.29 3.75 18.38
C ALA A 94 -26.01 3.50 17.57
N ILE A 95 -25.21 2.48 17.93
CA ILE A 95 -23.96 2.14 17.23
C ILE A 95 -24.22 1.66 15.79
N LEU A 96 -25.17 0.74 15.60
CA LEU A 96 -25.57 0.28 14.25
C LEU A 96 -26.07 1.45 13.39
N THR A 97 -26.86 2.36 14.00
CA THR A 97 -27.35 3.55 13.30
C THR A 97 -26.21 4.51 12.90
N LYS A 98 -25.19 4.66 13.76
CA LYS A 98 -24.02 5.53 13.51
C LYS A 98 -23.24 5.08 12.27
N TYR A 99 -23.02 3.78 12.11
CA TYR A 99 -22.21 3.23 11.02
C TYR A 99 -23.02 2.73 9.81
N SER A 100 -24.36 2.71 9.90
CA SER A 100 -25.25 2.20 8.87
C SER A 100 -24.99 2.80 7.48
N ASN A 101 -24.77 4.12 7.40
CA ASN A 101 -24.52 4.79 6.12
C ASN A 101 -23.19 4.37 5.48
N ILE A 102 -22.16 4.15 6.31
CA ILE A 102 -20.84 3.70 5.87
C ILE A 102 -20.95 2.25 5.38
N VAL A 103 -21.60 1.37 6.15
CA VAL A 103 -21.82 -0.03 5.76
C VAL A 103 -22.59 -0.12 4.44
N THR A 104 -23.68 0.64 4.29
CA THR A 104 -24.45 0.69 3.03
C THR A 104 -23.60 1.13 1.85
N SER A 105 -22.72 2.11 2.06
CA SER A 105 -21.79 2.59 1.03
C SER A 105 -20.76 1.52 0.66
N LEU A 106 -20.20 0.81 1.64
CA LEU A 106 -19.30 -0.32 1.41
C LEU A 106 -19.99 -1.44 0.62
N GLU A 107 -21.22 -1.79 0.96
CA GLU A 107 -22.02 -2.78 0.23
C GLU A 107 -22.25 -2.35 -1.23
N HIS A 108 -22.53 -1.07 -1.48
CA HIS A 108 -22.63 -0.54 -2.84
C HIS A 108 -21.30 -0.70 -3.59
N PHE A 109 -20.16 -0.35 -2.97
CA PHE A 109 -18.84 -0.57 -3.59
C PHE A 109 -18.57 -2.05 -3.87
N MET A 110 -19.05 -2.99 -3.03
CA MET A 110 -18.92 -4.43 -3.28
C MET A 110 -19.71 -4.85 -4.53
N GLN A 111 -20.92 -4.34 -4.71
CA GLN A 111 -21.73 -4.59 -5.91
C GLN A 111 -21.10 -4.00 -7.16
N ASP A 112 -20.51 -2.82 -7.06
CA ASP A 112 -19.78 -2.18 -8.16
C ASP A 112 -18.55 -2.98 -8.57
N LEU A 113 -17.78 -3.50 -7.59
CA LEU A 113 -16.62 -4.35 -7.85
C LEU A 113 -17.01 -5.64 -8.57
N LEU A 114 -18.09 -6.30 -8.12
CA LEU A 114 -18.63 -7.50 -8.77
C LEU A 114 -19.06 -7.22 -10.22
N ARG A 115 -19.67 -6.06 -10.49
CA ARG A 115 -20.03 -5.62 -11.84
C ARG A 115 -18.79 -5.34 -12.69
N GLU A 116 -17.80 -4.64 -12.16
CA GLU A 116 -16.57 -4.30 -12.88
C GLU A 116 -15.73 -5.54 -13.22
N ALA A 117 -15.74 -6.55 -12.34
CA ALA A 117 -15.11 -7.85 -12.59
C ALA A 117 -15.76 -8.59 -13.77
N LYS A 118 -17.10 -8.62 -13.86
CA LYS A 118 -17.84 -9.17 -15.01
C LYS A 118 -17.52 -8.43 -16.30
N ASP A 119 -17.34 -7.11 -16.21
CA ASP A 119 -16.91 -6.26 -17.33
C ASP A 119 -15.42 -6.33 -17.65
N LYS A 120 -14.64 -7.18 -16.95
CA LYS A 120 -13.20 -7.36 -17.16
C LYS A 120 -12.39 -6.06 -17.04
N PHE A 121 -12.81 -5.12 -16.18
CA PHE A 121 -12.04 -3.91 -15.87
C PHE A 121 -11.69 -3.05 -17.12
N LYS A 122 -12.66 -2.81 -18.03
CA LYS A 122 -12.49 -2.15 -19.35
C LYS A 122 -11.81 -0.76 -19.37
N ASN A 123 -11.70 -0.06 -18.23
CA ASN A 123 -11.16 1.32 -18.15
C ASN A 123 -9.88 1.46 -17.32
N TRP A 124 -9.16 0.36 -17.12
CA TRP A 124 -7.94 0.34 -16.29
C TRP A 124 -6.69 0.33 -17.15
N VAL A 125 -5.69 1.12 -16.76
CA VAL A 125 -4.38 1.15 -17.41
C VAL A 125 -3.54 0.03 -16.81
N THR A 126 -3.26 -1.01 -17.59
CA THR A 126 -2.43 -2.14 -17.16
C THR A 126 -1.00 -1.69 -16.89
N CYS A 127 -0.39 -2.22 -15.83
CA CYS A 127 0.96 -1.91 -15.40
C CYS A 127 1.76 -3.21 -15.25
N SER A 128 2.89 -3.32 -15.93
CA SER A 128 3.83 -4.44 -15.77
C SER A 128 4.74 -4.18 -14.58
N ILE A 129 4.28 -4.52 -13.38
CA ILE A 129 4.97 -4.23 -12.11
C ILE A 129 5.83 -5.41 -11.67
N LEU A 130 5.25 -6.60 -11.64
CA LEU A 130 5.89 -7.80 -11.12
C LEU A 130 5.35 -9.03 -11.85
N GLU A 131 6.24 -9.97 -12.16
CA GLU A 131 5.86 -11.19 -12.89
C GLU A 131 4.88 -12.04 -12.06
N GLY A 132 3.84 -12.54 -12.72
CA GLY A 132 2.80 -13.36 -12.08
C GLY A 132 1.74 -12.58 -11.29
N ILE A 133 1.74 -11.23 -11.35
CA ILE A 133 0.71 -10.36 -10.75
C ILE A 133 0.15 -9.41 -11.81
N ASP A 134 -1.17 -9.49 -12.05
CA ASP A 134 -1.86 -8.58 -12.96
C ASP A 134 -2.15 -7.26 -12.25
N SER A 135 -1.37 -6.23 -12.56
CA SER A 135 -1.52 -4.91 -11.95
C SER A 135 -2.14 -3.91 -12.93
N ALA A 136 -3.01 -3.03 -12.44
CA ALA A 136 -3.55 -1.93 -13.22
C ALA A 136 -3.87 -0.72 -12.33
N SER A 137 -3.93 0.47 -12.92
CA SER A 137 -4.34 1.69 -12.22
C SER A 137 -5.44 2.43 -12.98
N LYS A 138 -6.27 3.16 -12.24
CA LYS A 138 -7.33 4.01 -12.77
C LYS A 138 -7.24 5.38 -12.10
N LYS A 139 -7.31 6.43 -12.91
CA LYS A 139 -7.47 7.79 -12.38
C LYS A 139 -8.92 7.93 -11.96
N VAL A 140 -9.15 8.35 -10.73
CA VAL A 140 -10.47 8.69 -10.20
C VAL A 140 -10.56 10.21 -10.15
N ASP A 141 -11.74 10.74 -10.47
CA ASP A 141 -12.03 12.17 -10.35
C ASP A 141 -12.68 12.41 -8.99
N ASP A 142 -11.84 12.35 -7.96
CA ASP A 142 -12.21 12.59 -6.57
C ASP A 142 -11.29 13.65 -5.95
N ASN A 143 -11.59 13.98 -4.70
CA ASN A 143 -10.85 15.00 -3.95
C ASN A 143 -9.48 14.51 -3.43
N TYR A 144 -9.15 13.23 -3.59
CA TYR A 144 -7.97 12.61 -2.95
C TYR A 144 -6.72 12.63 -3.82
N HIS A 145 -6.83 12.98 -5.11
CA HIS A 145 -5.71 13.10 -6.07
C HIS A 145 -4.78 11.87 -6.15
N ILE A 146 -5.22 10.72 -5.64
CA ILE A 146 -4.50 9.44 -5.62
C ILE A 146 -5.22 8.46 -6.55
N ARG A 147 -4.47 7.60 -7.23
CA ARG A 147 -5.02 6.61 -8.16
C ARG A 147 -5.63 5.43 -7.42
N LEU A 148 -6.67 4.86 -8.01
CA LEU A 148 -7.15 3.54 -7.65
C LEU A 148 -6.20 2.49 -8.27
N TRP A 149 -5.79 1.53 -7.46
CA TRP A 149 -4.92 0.44 -7.87
C TRP A 149 -5.64 -0.89 -7.79
N LYS A 150 -5.42 -1.74 -8.79
CA LYS A 150 -5.91 -3.11 -8.85
C LYS A 150 -4.73 -4.05 -9.00
N THR A 151 -4.69 -5.10 -8.20
CA THR A 151 -3.73 -6.20 -8.34
C THR A 151 -4.48 -7.53 -8.27
N SER A 152 -4.16 -8.47 -9.15
CA SER A 152 -4.82 -9.78 -9.17
C SER A 152 -3.79 -10.92 -9.20
N VAL A 153 -4.08 -12.01 -8.48
CA VAL A 153 -3.25 -13.21 -8.42
C VAL A 153 -4.10 -14.46 -8.21
N GLU A 154 -3.64 -15.60 -8.72
CA GLU A 154 -4.21 -16.91 -8.38
C GLU A 154 -3.51 -17.53 -7.16
N ILE A 155 -4.31 -18.03 -6.22
CA ILE A 155 -3.89 -18.70 -5.00
C ILE A 155 -4.50 -20.10 -4.95
N ASP A 156 -3.68 -21.09 -4.56
CA ASP A 156 -4.07 -22.50 -4.43
C ASP A 156 -4.85 -22.75 -3.11
N ALA A 157 -5.97 -22.06 -2.91
CA ALA A 157 -6.85 -22.20 -1.75
C ALA A 157 -8.29 -21.79 -2.12
N VAL A 158 -9.28 -22.25 -1.34
CA VAL A 158 -10.70 -21.90 -1.53
C VAL A 158 -11.03 -20.48 -1.02
N PRO A 159 -12.05 -19.79 -1.57
CA PRO A 159 -12.29 -18.37 -1.28
C PRO A 159 -12.43 -18.03 0.20
N LYS A 160 -13.22 -18.81 0.96
CA LYS A 160 -13.42 -18.58 2.40
C LYS A 160 -12.13 -18.67 3.23
N VAL A 161 -11.23 -19.59 2.85
CA VAL A 161 -9.94 -19.76 3.54
C VAL A 161 -9.01 -18.57 3.24
N ILE A 162 -9.05 -18.05 2.01
CA ILE A 162 -8.31 -16.84 1.66
C ILE A 162 -8.88 -15.60 2.37
N LEU A 163 -10.20 -15.46 2.40
CA LEU A 163 -10.87 -14.38 3.14
C LEU A 163 -10.47 -14.41 4.61
N HIS A 164 -10.49 -15.58 5.26
CA HIS A 164 -10.03 -15.75 6.63
C HIS A 164 -8.57 -15.33 6.82
N ARG A 165 -7.67 -15.73 5.91
CA ARG A 165 -6.25 -15.34 5.97
C ARG A 165 -6.07 -13.82 5.94
N ILE A 166 -6.85 -13.13 5.12
CA ILE A 166 -6.80 -11.67 5.00
C ILE A 166 -7.38 -11.01 6.26
N LEU A 167 -8.52 -11.50 6.76
CA LEU A 167 -9.23 -10.88 7.87
C LEU A 167 -8.58 -11.14 9.23
N MET A 168 -8.12 -12.36 9.49
CA MET A 168 -7.80 -12.83 10.84
C MET A 168 -6.32 -13.16 11.04
N GLU A 169 -5.56 -13.31 9.94
CA GLU A 169 -4.20 -13.83 10.00
C GLU A 169 -3.20 -12.93 9.26
N GLN A 170 -3.39 -11.61 9.37
CA GLN A 170 -2.50 -10.59 8.77
C GLN A 170 -1.02 -10.81 9.15
N HIS A 171 -0.76 -11.24 10.38
CA HIS A 171 0.58 -11.54 10.89
C HIS A 171 1.34 -12.61 10.09
N LEU A 172 0.65 -13.43 9.29
CA LEU A 172 1.29 -14.46 8.46
C LEU A 172 1.82 -13.95 7.12
N TRP A 173 1.40 -12.76 6.70
CA TRP A 173 1.76 -12.21 5.38
C TRP A 173 2.22 -10.75 5.41
N ASP A 174 1.96 -10.00 6.49
CA ASP A 174 2.48 -8.64 6.64
C ASP A 174 3.68 -8.62 7.61
N PRO A 175 4.92 -8.53 7.09
CA PRO A 175 6.11 -8.49 7.94
C PRO A 175 6.27 -7.17 8.70
N ASN A 176 5.54 -6.13 8.31
CA ASN A 176 5.60 -4.82 8.95
C ASN A 176 4.54 -4.68 10.05
N LEU A 177 3.64 -5.66 10.22
CA LEU A 177 2.58 -5.61 11.22
C LEU A 177 3.16 -5.61 12.65
N GLN A 178 2.80 -4.60 13.44
CA GLN A 178 3.23 -4.48 14.84
C GLN A 178 2.13 -4.89 15.81
N GLN A 179 0.93 -4.38 15.58
CA GLN A 179 -0.21 -4.56 16.49
C GLN A 179 -1.51 -4.59 15.69
N THR A 180 -2.47 -5.36 16.20
CA THR A 180 -3.83 -5.48 15.69
C THR A 180 -4.81 -5.46 16.84
N ASN A 181 -5.97 -4.85 16.64
CA ASN A 181 -7.05 -4.85 17.61
C ASN A 181 -8.41 -4.79 16.90
N ILE A 182 -9.39 -5.53 17.39
CA ILE A 182 -10.79 -5.35 16.99
C ILE A 182 -11.40 -4.39 18.01
N LEU A 183 -11.70 -3.17 17.59
CA LEU A 183 -12.25 -2.14 18.46
C LEU A 183 -13.71 -2.42 18.77
N GLU A 184 -14.48 -2.77 17.75
CA GLU A 184 -15.92 -3.03 17.86
C GLU A 184 -16.34 -4.13 16.87
N ILE A 185 -17.25 -5.00 17.28
CA ILE A 185 -17.92 -5.98 16.41
C ILE A 185 -19.35 -5.47 16.22
N LEU A 186 -19.73 -5.16 14.99
CA LEU A 186 -21.05 -4.58 14.67
C LEU A 186 -22.07 -5.68 14.34
N ASP A 187 -21.64 -6.71 13.63
CA ASP A 187 -22.39 -7.94 13.34
C ASP A 187 -21.41 -9.09 13.00
N ASP A 188 -21.92 -10.25 12.57
CA ASP A 188 -21.12 -11.44 12.26
C ASP A 188 -20.15 -11.24 11.08
N GLU A 189 -20.38 -10.22 10.25
CA GLU A 189 -19.65 -9.96 9.01
C GLU A 189 -19.15 -8.51 8.89
N THR A 190 -19.16 -7.76 9.99
CA THR A 190 -18.79 -6.34 10.02
C THR A 190 -18.14 -5.98 11.36
N ASP A 191 -16.93 -5.41 11.30
CA ASP A 191 -16.19 -4.98 12.48
C ASP A 191 -15.42 -3.66 12.23
N ILE A 192 -14.94 -3.06 13.31
CA ILE A 192 -13.97 -1.96 13.27
C ILE A 192 -12.61 -2.52 13.70
N TYR A 193 -11.68 -2.53 12.75
CA TYR A 193 -10.36 -3.10 12.91
C TYR A 193 -9.29 -2.00 12.95
N GLN A 194 -8.46 -2.02 13.98
CA GLN A 194 -7.29 -1.17 14.12
C GLN A 194 -6.02 -1.99 13.91
N TYR A 195 -5.08 -1.47 13.12
CA TYR A 195 -3.76 -2.09 12.99
C TYR A 195 -2.66 -1.04 12.78
N THR A 196 -1.45 -1.42 13.18
CA THR A 196 -0.26 -0.58 13.11
C THR A 196 0.83 -1.30 12.33
N THR A 197 1.46 -0.59 11.39
CA THR A 197 2.61 -1.10 10.63
C THR A 197 3.86 -0.25 10.86
N THR A 198 5.03 -0.90 10.86
CA THR A 198 6.32 -0.21 10.91
C THR A 198 6.56 0.61 9.65
N ASN A 199 7.16 1.79 9.80
CA ASN A 199 7.85 2.47 8.72
C ASN A 199 9.37 2.32 8.88
N MET A 200 10.09 2.62 7.80
CA MET A 200 11.54 2.77 7.86
C MET A 200 11.90 3.95 8.78
N SER A 201 12.74 3.69 9.79
CA SER A 201 13.31 4.74 10.65
C SER A 201 13.95 5.84 9.79
N PRO A 202 13.71 7.13 10.07
CA PRO A 202 13.15 7.71 11.31
C PRO A 202 11.64 7.99 11.29
N LEU A 203 10.90 7.51 10.28
CA LEU A 203 9.46 7.78 10.20
C LEU A 203 8.69 7.06 11.33
N PRO A 204 7.70 7.71 11.96
CA PRO A 204 6.79 7.05 12.90
C PRO A 204 6.07 5.86 12.28
N SER A 205 5.51 4.97 13.10
CA SER A 205 4.62 3.90 12.64
C SER A 205 3.41 4.49 11.90
N ARG A 206 2.80 3.67 11.05
CA ARG A 206 1.55 4.02 10.36
C ARG A 206 0.41 3.25 11.00
N GLU A 207 -0.66 3.95 11.30
CA GLU A 207 -1.85 3.41 11.94
C GLU A 207 -3.04 3.49 11.00
N TYR A 208 -3.95 2.54 11.17
CA TYR A 208 -5.15 2.38 10.37
C TYR A 208 -6.30 2.03 11.30
N VAL A 209 -7.43 2.72 11.15
CA VAL A 209 -8.69 2.40 11.81
C VAL A 209 -9.73 2.29 10.70
N VAL A 210 -10.18 1.07 10.43
CA VAL A 210 -11.06 0.79 9.29
C VAL A 210 -12.33 0.09 9.76
N LEU A 211 -13.47 0.56 9.26
CA LEU A 211 -14.69 -0.24 9.25
C LEU A 211 -14.60 -1.19 8.07
N ARG A 212 -14.75 -2.48 8.32
CA ARG A 212 -14.70 -3.51 7.28
C ARG A 212 -15.94 -4.39 7.33
N THR A 213 -16.44 -4.75 6.16
CA THR A 213 -17.59 -5.63 5.97
C THR A 213 -17.29 -6.64 4.87
N TRP A 214 -17.75 -7.88 5.04
CA TRP A 214 -17.52 -8.95 4.06
C TRP A 214 -18.78 -9.76 3.81
N ARG A 215 -18.88 -10.39 2.64
CA ARG A 215 -19.99 -11.25 2.26
C ARG A 215 -19.46 -12.48 1.54
N THR A 216 -20.09 -13.62 1.77
CA THR A 216 -19.86 -14.83 0.95
C THR A 216 -21.15 -15.23 0.24
N ASP A 217 -21.12 -15.30 -1.09
CA ASP A 217 -22.24 -15.83 -1.86
C ASP A 217 -22.37 -17.35 -1.63
N PRO A 218 -23.49 -17.85 -1.08
CA PRO A 218 -23.67 -19.28 -0.84
C PRO A 218 -23.76 -20.11 -2.12
N GLN A 219 -24.11 -19.51 -3.26
CA GLN A 219 -24.25 -20.24 -4.53
C GLN A 219 -22.91 -20.42 -5.24
N SER A 220 -22.17 -19.32 -5.47
CA SER A 220 -20.89 -19.37 -6.18
C SER A 220 -19.69 -19.62 -5.27
N GLY A 221 -19.83 -19.42 -3.95
CA GLY A 221 -18.71 -19.41 -3.01
C GLY A 221 -17.83 -18.15 -3.10
N THR A 222 -18.20 -17.17 -3.93
CA THR A 222 -17.47 -15.91 -4.10
C THR A 222 -17.45 -15.13 -2.79
N CYS A 223 -16.27 -14.69 -2.38
CA CYS A 223 -16.10 -13.86 -1.19
C CYS A 223 -15.76 -12.43 -1.60
N VAL A 224 -16.38 -11.45 -0.96
CA VAL A 224 -16.07 -10.03 -1.16
C VAL A 224 -15.85 -9.38 0.19
N LEU A 225 -14.83 -8.55 0.31
CA LEU A 225 -14.52 -7.72 1.47
C LEU A 225 -14.42 -6.27 1.00
N ALA A 226 -14.97 -5.34 1.76
CA ALA A 226 -14.78 -3.91 1.58
C ALA A 226 -14.51 -3.22 2.92
N ALA A 227 -13.63 -2.22 2.91
CA ALA A 227 -13.29 -1.44 4.08
C ALA A 227 -12.98 0.02 3.71
N THR A 228 -13.23 0.91 4.67
CA THR A 228 -12.90 2.34 4.58
C THR A 228 -12.53 2.87 5.96
N SER A 229 -11.75 3.95 6.03
CA SER A 229 -11.39 4.57 7.30
C SER A 229 -12.62 5.09 8.03
N THR A 230 -12.62 4.96 9.36
CA THR A 230 -13.70 5.46 10.20
C THR A 230 -13.16 6.11 11.47
N ASP A 231 -13.87 7.10 11.97
CA ASP A 231 -13.54 7.73 13.23
C ASP A 231 -14.12 6.93 14.39
N ASN A 232 -13.22 6.40 15.23
CA ASN A 232 -13.59 5.83 16.52
C ASN A 232 -12.93 6.61 17.65
N LYS A 233 -13.75 7.22 18.53
CA LYS A 233 -13.30 7.95 19.72
C LYS A 233 -12.54 7.06 20.72
N GLY A 234 -12.66 5.74 20.61
CA GLY A 234 -11.91 4.77 21.43
C GLY A 234 -10.52 4.41 20.89
N ALA A 235 -10.17 4.82 19.66
CA ALA A 235 -8.86 4.51 19.08
C ALA A 235 -7.80 5.50 19.55
N THR A 236 -6.81 5.04 20.31
CA THR A 236 -5.60 5.82 20.59
C THR A 236 -4.67 5.73 19.39
N VAL A 237 -4.38 6.87 18.75
CA VAL A 237 -3.47 6.95 17.60
C VAL A 237 -2.20 7.70 18.00
N ASN A 238 -1.05 7.04 17.88
CA ASN A 238 0.26 7.59 18.26
C ASN A 238 1.22 7.76 17.06
N GLY A 239 0.85 7.19 15.90
CA GLY A 239 1.59 7.28 14.64
C GLY A 239 0.90 8.13 13.58
N ILE A 240 1.29 7.91 12.33
CA ILE A 240 0.67 8.55 11.16
C ILE A 240 -0.64 7.82 10.85
N LEU A 241 -1.79 8.49 10.99
CA LEU A 241 -3.08 7.90 10.62
C LEU A 241 -3.25 7.92 9.09
N ALA A 242 -3.27 6.74 8.49
CA ALA A 242 -3.54 6.60 7.07
C ALA A 242 -5.05 6.70 6.78
N GLN A 243 -5.39 7.33 5.66
CA GLN A 243 -6.75 7.39 5.15
C GLN A 243 -6.96 6.26 4.14
N VAL A 244 -7.80 5.30 4.47
CA VAL A 244 -8.29 4.26 3.58
C VAL A 244 -9.56 4.77 2.94
N ILE A 245 -9.47 5.25 1.70
CA ILE A 245 -10.65 5.70 0.94
C ILE A 245 -11.44 4.46 0.52
N LEU A 246 -10.75 3.48 -0.06
CA LEU A 246 -11.32 2.23 -0.50
C LEU A 246 -10.30 1.09 -0.33
N TYR A 247 -10.73 -0.03 0.22
CA TYR A 247 -9.96 -1.26 0.34
C TYR A 247 -10.88 -2.44 0.10
N GLN A 248 -10.68 -3.19 -0.98
CA GLN A 248 -11.57 -4.28 -1.35
C GLN A 248 -10.83 -5.51 -1.86
N TYR A 249 -11.36 -6.68 -1.50
CA TYR A 249 -10.97 -7.95 -2.09
C TYR A 249 -12.19 -8.61 -2.73
N LEU A 250 -12.00 -9.11 -3.95
CA LEU A 250 -12.90 -10.03 -4.62
C LEU A 250 -12.16 -11.36 -4.80
N ILE A 251 -12.74 -12.45 -4.29
CA ILE A 251 -12.14 -13.77 -4.31
C ILE A 251 -13.11 -14.74 -4.98
N GLU A 252 -12.74 -15.19 -6.17
CA GLU A 252 -13.58 -16.02 -7.05
C GLU A 252 -12.90 -17.36 -7.31
N VAL A 253 -13.68 -18.44 -7.38
CA VAL A 253 -13.16 -19.75 -7.81
C VAL A 253 -12.80 -19.69 -9.28
N VAL A 254 -11.62 -20.19 -9.65
CA VAL A 254 -11.24 -20.35 -11.06
C VAL A 254 -11.93 -21.59 -11.63
N ALA A 255 -12.75 -21.42 -12.66
CA ALA A 255 -13.51 -22.51 -13.27
C ALA A 255 -12.60 -23.68 -13.69
N GLY A 256 -12.93 -24.90 -13.22
CA GLY A 256 -12.16 -26.12 -13.52
C GLY A 256 -10.86 -26.27 -12.73
N SER A 257 -10.64 -25.48 -11.68
CA SER A 257 -9.41 -25.48 -10.87
C SER A 257 -9.74 -25.47 -9.37
N GLN A 258 -8.78 -25.92 -8.54
CA GLN A 258 -8.84 -25.77 -7.07
C GLN A 258 -8.27 -24.42 -6.60
N LYS A 259 -8.00 -23.52 -7.54
CA LYS A 259 -7.46 -22.18 -7.28
C LYS A 259 -8.57 -21.16 -7.18
N SER A 260 -8.30 -20.11 -6.42
CA SER A 260 -9.11 -18.91 -6.42
C SER A 260 -8.32 -17.75 -7.01
N LYS A 261 -8.99 -16.94 -7.83
CA LYS A 261 -8.49 -15.64 -8.27
C LYS A 261 -8.83 -14.62 -7.21
N VAL A 262 -7.80 -13.97 -6.68
CA VAL A 262 -7.93 -12.86 -5.74
C VAL A 262 -7.66 -11.57 -6.49
N THR A 263 -8.61 -10.64 -6.44
CA THR A 263 -8.46 -9.29 -6.97
C THR A 263 -8.56 -8.29 -5.83
N TYR A 264 -7.47 -7.58 -5.59
CA TYR A 264 -7.36 -6.52 -4.60
C TYR A 264 -7.48 -5.16 -5.30
N VAL A 265 -8.42 -4.34 -4.85
CA VAL A 265 -8.65 -2.97 -5.33
C VAL A 265 -8.51 -2.02 -4.15
N CYS A 266 -7.67 -0.99 -4.26
CA CYS A 266 -7.48 -0.04 -3.17
C CYS A 266 -7.13 1.37 -3.62
N GLN A 267 -7.50 2.32 -2.77
CA GLN A 267 -7.12 3.72 -2.79
C GLN A 267 -6.85 4.14 -1.35
N ILE A 268 -5.58 4.36 -1.02
CA ILE A 268 -5.13 4.60 0.35
C ILE A 268 -4.14 5.76 0.34
N ASP A 269 -4.46 6.81 1.09
CA ASP A 269 -3.50 7.84 1.45
C ASP A 269 -2.74 7.42 2.71
N THR A 270 -1.55 6.88 2.50
CA THR A 270 -0.58 6.53 3.54
C THR A 270 0.02 7.75 4.28
N ARG A 271 -0.34 8.98 3.86
CA ARG A 271 0.17 10.28 4.30
C ARG A 271 1.70 10.42 4.17
N GLY A 272 2.20 11.66 4.09
CA GLY A 272 3.64 11.94 4.01
C GLY A 272 4.34 11.48 2.71
N ARG A 273 3.58 11.23 1.64
CA ARG A 273 4.10 10.84 0.32
C ARG A 273 3.67 11.83 -0.75
N THR A 274 4.50 12.00 -1.78
CA THR A 274 4.15 12.84 -2.93
C THR A 274 3.18 12.13 -3.86
N THR A 275 2.40 12.87 -4.63
CA THR A 275 1.51 12.32 -5.67
C THR A 275 2.25 11.46 -6.69
N GLU A 276 3.48 11.85 -7.06
CA GLU A 276 4.32 11.07 -7.96
C GLU A 276 4.76 9.74 -7.35
N TRP A 277 4.98 9.69 -6.03
CA TRP A 277 5.26 8.43 -5.33
C TRP A 277 4.07 7.47 -5.42
N TYR A 278 2.84 7.95 -5.20
CA TYR A 278 1.64 7.12 -5.35
C TYR A 278 1.46 6.60 -6.78
N LYS A 279 1.85 7.40 -7.78
CA LYS A 279 1.79 7.01 -9.19
C LYS A 279 2.84 5.96 -9.56
N ARG A 280 4.05 6.03 -9.00
CA ARG A 280 5.18 5.17 -9.41
C ARG A 280 5.44 3.97 -8.51
N ALA A 281 5.23 4.11 -7.20
CA ALA A 281 5.70 3.13 -6.21
C ALA A 281 4.55 2.37 -5.55
N PHE A 282 3.40 3.00 -5.30
CA PHE A 282 2.34 2.37 -4.51
C PHE A 282 1.80 1.07 -5.13
N GLY A 283 1.66 1.00 -6.45
CA GLY A 283 1.28 -0.24 -7.13
C GLY A 283 2.25 -1.41 -6.90
N HIS A 284 3.56 -1.15 -6.71
CA HIS A 284 4.53 -2.19 -6.35
C HIS A 284 4.28 -2.72 -4.94
N ILE A 285 3.83 -1.88 -4.01
CA ILE A 285 3.49 -2.28 -2.65
C ILE A 285 2.27 -3.21 -2.68
N CYS A 286 1.20 -2.81 -3.37
CA CYS A 286 0.01 -3.65 -3.54
C CYS A 286 0.35 -5.02 -4.15
N ALA A 287 1.20 -5.05 -5.18
CA ALA A 287 1.62 -6.30 -5.81
C ALA A 287 2.43 -7.17 -4.86
N ALA A 288 3.31 -6.56 -4.05
CA ALA A 288 4.10 -7.28 -3.06
C ALA A 288 3.23 -7.85 -1.91
N ASP A 289 2.21 -7.11 -1.45
CA ASP A 289 1.22 -7.62 -0.49
C ASP A 289 0.51 -8.87 -1.03
N MET A 290 0.05 -8.81 -2.27
CA MET A 290 -0.64 -9.95 -2.91
C MET A 290 0.24 -11.19 -3.04
N ILE A 291 1.53 -11.02 -3.32
CA ILE A 291 2.49 -12.13 -3.32
C ILE A 291 2.66 -12.69 -1.91
N ARG A 292 2.80 -11.84 -0.89
CA ARG A 292 2.96 -12.33 0.49
C ARG A 292 1.72 -13.08 0.96
N ILE A 293 0.52 -12.61 0.64
CA ILE A 293 -0.73 -13.34 0.92
C ILE A 293 -0.68 -14.71 0.24
N LYS A 294 -0.34 -14.76 -1.05
CA LYS A 294 -0.19 -16.03 -1.78
C LYS A 294 0.85 -16.95 -1.16
N ASP A 295 2.01 -16.43 -0.79
CA ASP A 295 3.11 -17.21 -0.24
C ASP A 295 2.82 -17.71 1.18
N SER A 296 1.95 -17.03 1.94
CA SER A 296 1.49 -17.51 3.25
C SER A 296 0.74 -18.86 3.19
N PHE A 297 0.29 -19.29 2.01
CA PHE A 297 -0.31 -20.61 1.79
C PHE A 297 0.71 -21.70 1.45
N LYS A 298 1.94 -21.33 1.09
CA LYS A 298 3.02 -22.29 0.80
C LYS A 298 3.64 -22.86 2.08
N ALA A 299 3.66 -22.07 3.15
CA ALA A 299 4.24 -22.44 4.44
C ALA A 299 3.21 -22.93 5.47
N SER A 300 1.91 -22.88 5.17
CA SER A 300 0.85 -23.24 6.11
C SER A 300 0.68 -24.76 6.22
N PRO A 301 0.46 -25.32 7.43
CA PRO A 301 0.32 -26.76 7.66
C PRO A 301 -0.97 -27.39 7.09
N TYR A 302 -1.83 -26.65 6.38
CA TYR A 302 -3.07 -27.18 5.78
C TYR A 302 -2.86 -27.91 4.44
N ARG A 303 -1.66 -28.48 4.22
CA ARG A 303 -1.44 -29.44 3.15
C ARG A 303 -1.81 -30.83 3.66
N ASN A 304 -3.04 -31.22 3.32
CA ASN A 304 -3.70 -32.52 3.53
C ASN A 304 -4.29 -32.75 4.92
#